data_AF-A0A4R7ZYB9-F1
#
_entry.id   AF-A0A4R7ZYB9-F1
#
_cell.length_a   1.000
_cell.length_b   1.000
_cell.length_c   1.000
_cell.angle_alpha   90.00
_cell.angle_beta   90.00
_cell.angle_gamma   90.00
#
_symmetry.space_group_name_H-M   'P 1'
#
loop_
_entity.id
_entity.type
_entity.pdbx_description
1 polymer ?
#
loop_
_entity_poly.entity_id
_entity_poly.type
_entity_poly.pdbx_seq_one_letter_code
_entity_poly.pdbx_strand_id
1 'polypeptide(L)'
;MNLRLDPPPVPPLDPARRAQLRKQVMDKSRPAGHPPARRWIAPAIGVGAVAAVVAGSLVITNRPPTAPDGAGPATAATPTAPRTGLEVVPDAEAAAAFAKACERGGHTRLDRPLTIIWARRVPGANPRNTDVLMILKGSGASGLATCLAPSGAGGWEKYPSPRWVTLPTQNEGLAGLTSGSSSLSAPKPASRMWKLYRARPEVARVESRLVWKGTTSPWQQGYVDSGYAYADNRVNVAVSLSTVRQEVRAYDAQGRLLPIEPK
;
A
#
# COMPACT_ATOMS: atom_id res chain seq x y z
N MET A 1 41.12 -21.22 -17.61
CA MET A 1 41.15 -19.86 -18.17
C MET A 1 40.82 -18.88 -17.04
N ASN A 2 41.78 -18.04 -16.63
CA ASN A 2 41.63 -17.12 -15.50
C ASN A 2 41.02 -15.79 -15.98
N LEU A 3 39.81 -15.46 -15.49
CA LEU A 3 39.18 -14.16 -15.71
C LEU A 3 39.74 -13.16 -14.69
N ARG A 4 40.68 -12.33 -15.11
CA ARG A 4 41.10 -11.14 -14.37
C ARG A 4 39.94 -10.15 -14.30
N LEU A 5 39.36 -9.99 -13.13
CA LEU A 5 38.39 -8.95 -12.77
C LEU A 5 39.11 -7.84 -12.01
N ASP A 6 40.10 -7.21 -12.63
CA ASP A 6 40.63 -5.96 -12.09
C ASP A 6 39.72 -4.81 -12.55
N PRO A 7 39.07 -4.07 -11.63
CA PRO A 7 38.21 -2.97 -12.02
C PRO A 7 39.04 -1.87 -12.70
N PRO A 8 38.46 -1.17 -13.69
CA PRO A 8 39.17 -0.13 -14.41
C PRO A 8 39.65 0.97 -13.43
N PRO A 9 40.89 1.46 -13.58
CA PRO A 9 41.43 2.48 -12.70
C PRO A 9 40.62 3.76 -12.83
N VAL A 10 40.03 4.21 -11.71
CA VAL A 10 39.27 5.45 -11.66
C VAL A 10 40.26 6.62 -11.59
N PRO A 11 40.15 7.62 -12.48
CA PRO A 11 41.00 8.80 -12.43
C PRO A 11 40.89 9.51 -11.07
N PRO A 12 42.02 9.98 -10.50
CA PRO A 12 41.99 10.69 -9.22
C PRO A 12 41.17 11.97 -9.35
N LEU A 13 40.19 12.14 -8.47
CA LEU A 13 39.42 13.38 -8.36
C LEU A 13 40.36 14.53 -7.96
N ASP A 14 40.26 15.63 -8.70
CA ASP A 14 40.86 16.93 -8.39
C ASP A 14 40.61 17.33 -6.92
N PRO A 15 41.62 17.86 -6.19
CA PRO A 15 41.48 18.25 -4.79
C PRO A 15 40.31 19.20 -4.49
N ALA A 16 40.02 20.16 -5.39
CA ALA A 16 38.91 21.09 -5.17
C ALA A 16 37.55 20.38 -5.30
N ARG A 17 37.42 19.49 -6.29
CA ARG A 17 36.22 18.63 -6.45
C ARG A 17 36.02 17.70 -5.25
N ARG A 18 37.11 17.15 -4.70
CA ARG A 18 37.08 16.29 -3.51
C ARG A 18 36.62 17.05 -2.27
N ALA A 19 37.13 18.27 -2.06
CA ALA A 19 36.73 19.12 -0.94
C ALA A 19 35.24 19.51 -1.03
N GLN A 20 34.75 19.83 -2.23
CA GLN A 20 33.35 20.16 -2.47
C GLN A 20 32.41 18.98 -2.17
N LEU A 21 32.76 17.77 -2.64
CA LEU A 21 31.99 16.56 -2.35
C LEU A 21 31.98 16.25 -0.85
N ARG A 22 33.13 16.38 -0.17
CA ARG A 22 33.22 16.19 1.28
C ARG A 22 32.33 17.18 2.02
N LYS A 23 32.31 18.45 1.62
CA LYS A 23 31.44 19.47 2.22
C LYS A 23 29.96 19.13 2.04
N GLN A 24 29.55 18.74 0.82
CA GLN A 24 28.16 18.35 0.54
C GLN A 24 27.72 17.12 1.35
N VAL A 25 28.59 16.13 1.52
CA VAL A 25 28.31 14.95 2.34
C VAL A 25 28.14 15.34 3.81
N MET A 26 29.04 16.18 4.34
CA MET A 26 28.97 16.63 5.73
C MET A 26 27.72 17.48 5.99
N ASP A 27 27.37 18.38 5.05
CA ASP A 27 26.16 19.22 5.15
C ASP A 27 24.87 18.39 5.12
N LYS A 28 24.81 17.32 4.32
CA LYS A 28 23.66 16.38 4.31
C LYS A 28 23.59 15.50 5.56
N SER A 29 24.73 15.23 6.20
CA SER A 29 24.79 14.41 7.42
C SER A 29 24.53 15.20 8.70
N ARG A 30 24.48 16.54 8.64
CA ARG A 30 24.25 17.37 9.81
C ARG A 30 22.78 17.25 10.24
N PRO A 31 22.48 16.76 11.46
CA PRO A 31 21.11 16.73 11.95
C PRO A 31 20.55 18.15 11.98
N ALA A 32 19.38 18.36 11.40
CA ALA A 32 18.66 19.61 11.54
C ALA A 32 18.43 19.88 13.03
N GLY A 33 19.05 20.95 13.54
CA GLY A 33 18.91 21.36 14.93
C GLY A 33 17.43 21.56 15.25
N HIS A 34 16.94 20.87 16.28
CA HIS A 34 15.56 21.01 16.73
C HIS A 34 15.39 22.41 17.33
N PRO A 35 14.39 23.21 16.89
CA PRO A 35 14.02 24.40 17.65
C PRO A 35 13.47 23.98 19.02
N PRO A 36 13.70 24.78 20.08
CA PRO A 36 13.23 24.46 21.42
C PRO A 36 11.70 24.37 21.45
N ALA A 37 11.19 23.23 21.90
CA ALA A 37 9.76 22.94 22.01
C ALA A 37 9.10 23.88 23.04
N ARG A 38 8.22 24.78 22.57
CA ARG A 38 7.25 25.47 23.43
C ARG A 38 6.29 24.44 24.01
N ARG A 39 6.33 24.26 25.33
CA ARG A 39 5.38 23.45 26.10
C ARG A 39 3.98 24.06 25.99
N TRP A 40 3.09 23.40 25.27
CA TRP A 40 1.66 23.67 25.36
C TRP A 40 1.05 22.73 26.39
N ILE A 41 0.45 23.34 27.42
CA ILE A 41 -0.37 22.69 28.43
C ILE A 41 -1.67 22.26 27.75
N ALA A 42 -1.99 20.97 27.78
CA ALA A 42 -3.22 20.43 27.23
C ALA A 42 -4.40 20.67 28.20
N PRO A 43 -5.56 21.18 27.76
CA PRO A 43 -6.78 21.05 28.52
C PRO A 43 -7.35 19.64 28.32
N ALA A 44 -7.58 18.94 29.43
CA ALA A 44 -8.35 17.72 29.48
C ALA A 44 -9.82 18.05 29.23
N ILE A 45 -10.39 17.57 28.13
CA ILE A 45 -11.83 17.56 27.88
C ILE A 45 -12.26 16.11 27.70
N GLY A 46 -13.06 15.64 28.65
CA GLY A 46 -13.77 14.38 28.56
C GLY A 46 -14.95 14.46 27.60
N VAL A 47 -15.19 13.37 26.87
CA VAL A 47 -16.40 13.12 26.09
C VAL A 47 -16.59 11.60 26.21
N GLY A 48 -17.61 11.06 26.86
CA GLY A 48 -19.02 11.30 26.57
C GLY A 48 -19.47 10.22 25.58
N ALA A 49 -19.94 9.08 26.10
CA ALA A 49 -20.50 8.00 25.29
C ALA A 49 -21.74 8.52 24.53
N VAL A 50 -21.76 8.35 23.21
CA VAL A 50 -22.96 8.57 22.40
C VAL A 50 -23.18 7.34 21.51
N ALA A 51 -24.21 6.58 21.87
CA ALA A 51 -24.85 5.63 20.98
C ALA A 51 -25.67 6.42 19.96
N ALA A 52 -25.48 6.16 18.67
CA ALA A 52 -26.36 6.69 17.62
C ALA A 52 -26.82 5.53 16.72
N VAL A 53 -28.03 5.05 17.00
CA VAL A 53 -28.87 4.31 16.05
C VAL A 53 -29.50 5.35 15.14
N VAL A 54 -29.26 5.26 13.83
CA VAL A 54 -30.06 6.00 12.84
C VAL A 54 -30.68 4.98 11.89
N ALA A 55 -31.96 4.71 12.13
CA ALA A 55 -32.88 4.22 11.13
C ALA A 55 -33.23 5.37 10.19
N GLY A 56 -33.08 5.15 8.89
CA GLY A 56 -33.48 6.10 7.85
C GLY A 56 -33.86 5.33 6.59
N SER A 57 -35.14 5.01 6.47
CA SER A 57 -35.77 4.51 5.25
C SER A 57 -35.91 5.65 4.25
N LEU A 58 -35.15 5.59 3.15
CA LEU A 58 -35.43 6.35 1.94
C LEU A 58 -35.96 5.38 0.89
N VAL A 59 -37.27 5.39 0.72
CA VAL A 59 -37.97 4.75 -0.38
C VAL A 59 -37.70 5.59 -1.63
N ILE A 60 -36.91 5.08 -2.56
CA ILE A 60 -36.86 5.62 -3.93
C ILE A 60 -37.91 4.85 -4.73
N THR A 61 -39.05 5.47 -4.97
CA THR A 61 -40.05 5.00 -5.95
C THR A 61 -39.51 5.26 -7.35
N ASN A 62 -39.02 4.21 -8.02
CA ASN A 62 -38.77 4.27 -9.46
C ASN A 62 -40.11 4.24 -10.21
N ARG A 63 -40.51 5.41 -10.74
CA ARG A 63 -41.53 5.51 -11.78
C ARG A 63 -40.84 5.45 -13.14
N PRO A 64 -41.23 4.56 -14.07
CA PRO A 64 -40.65 4.55 -15.41
C PRO A 64 -41.37 5.60 -16.28
N PRO A 65 -40.64 6.43 -17.06
CA PRO A 65 -41.24 7.11 -18.19
C PRO A 65 -40.90 6.38 -19.48
N THR A 66 -41.98 6.05 -20.18
CA THR A 66 -42.10 5.85 -21.63
C THR A 66 -41.26 6.85 -22.42
N ALA A 67 -40.56 6.36 -23.44
CA ALA A 67 -40.03 7.16 -24.56
C ALA A 67 -41.22 7.72 -25.39
N PRO A 68 -41.08 8.79 -26.21
CA PRO A 68 -40.12 8.81 -27.34
C PRO A 68 -39.46 10.18 -27.69
N ASP A 69 -38.43 10.05 -28.54
CA ASP A 69 -37.85 10.99 -29.52
C ASP A 69 -37.23 12.33 -29.10
N GLY A 70 -35.94 12.47 -29.43
CA GLY A 70 -35.18 13.71 -29.39
C GLY A 70 -33.67 13.46 -29.52
N ALA A 71 -33.18 13.37 -30.76
CA ALA A 71 -31.76 13.30 -31.06
C ALA A 71 -31.04 14.58 -30.59
N GLY A 72 -30.30 14.48 -29.49
CA GLY A 72 -29.30 15.46 -29.05
C GLY A 72 -27.95 14.76 -28.94
N PRO A 73 -26.82 15.44 -29.24
CA PRO A 73 -25.52 14.81 -29.17
C PRO A 73 -25.26 14.37 -27.73
N ALA A 74 -25.09 13.06 -27.53
CA ALA A 74 -24.70 12.51 -26.25
C ALA A 74 -23.34 13.11 -25.89
N THR A 75 -23.34 14.06 -24.95
CA THR A 75 -22.13 14.48 -24.25
C THR A 75 -21.57 13.23 -23.62
N ALA A 76 -20.51 12.69 -24.23
CA ALA A 76 -19.79 11.55 -23.72
C ALA A 76 -19.45 11.84 -22.27
N ALA A 77 -19.96 11.01 -21.36
CA ALA A 77 -19.55 11.06 -19.98
C ALA A 77 -18.03 10.89 -19.96
N THR A 78 -17.32 11.95 -19.61
CA THR A 78 -15.89 11.91 -19.36
C THR A 78 -15.64 10.73 -18.41
N PRO A 79 -14.80 9.74 -18.78
CA PRO A 79 -14.45 8.67 -17.87
C PRO A 79 -13.90 9.33 -16.62
N THR A 80 -14.62 9.18 -15.50
CA THR A 80 -14.08 9.57 -14.21
C THR A 80 -12.82 8.73 -14.04
N ALA A 81 -11.65 9.35 -14.18
CA ALA A 81 -10.38 8.68 -14.01
C ALA A 81 -10.44 7.90 -12.68
N PRO A 82 -10.10 6.61 -12.67
CA PRO A 82 -10.12 5.85 -11.44
C PRO A 82 -9.21 6.57 -10.45
N ARG A 83 -9.74 6.94 -9.27
CA ARG A 83 -8.94 7.43 -8.15
C ARG A 83 -7.81 6.41 -7.94
N THR A 84 -6.60 6.76 -8.37
CA THR A 84 -5.42 5.92 -8.32
C THR A 84 -5.07 5.71 -6.85
N GLY A 85 -5.57 4.62 -6.27
CA GLY A 85 -5.48 4.27 -4.86
C GLY A 85 -4.09 3.80 -4.42
N LEU A 86 -3.05 4.48 -4.90
CA LEU A 86 -1.67 4.28 -4.49
C LEU A 86 -0.93 5.62 -4.42
N GLU A 87 -1.52 6.58 -3.71
CA GLU A 87 -0.88 7.88 -3.48
C GLU A 87 0.33 7.72 -2.55
N VAL A 88 1.44 8.38 -2.89
CA VAL A 88 2.64 8.45 -2.04
C VAL A 88 2.30 9.13 -0.73
N VAL A 89 2.57 8.46 0.40
CA VAL A 89 2.41 9.05 1.73
C VAL A 89 3.76 9.61 2.16
N PRO A 90 3.86 10.91 2.51
CA PRO A 90 5.08 11.49 3.04
C PRO A 90 5.53 10.81 4.32
N ASP A 91 6.84 10.70 4.52
CA ASP A 91 7.43 9.99 5.66
C ASP A 91 6.91 10.50 7.01
N ALA A 92 6.75 11.81 7.17
CA ALA A 92 6.22 12.40 8.39
C ALA A 92 4.79 11.93 8.70
N GLU A 93 3.95 11.81 7.66
CA GLU A 93 2.58 11.31 7.83
C GLU A 93 2.55 9.82 8.11
N ALA A 94 3.35 9.01 7.40
CA ALA A 94 3.45 7.58 7.64
C ALA A 94 3.97 7.29 9.06
N ALA A 95 4.97 8.04 9.54
CA ALA A 95 5.45 7.94 10.92
C ALA A 95 4.36 8.29 11.95
N ALA A 96 3.56 9.33 11.69
CA ALA A 96 2.45 9.72 12.55
C ALA A 96 1.33 8.65 12.56
N ALA A 97 1.00 8.09 11.40
CA ALA A 97 0.04 7.00 11.26
C ALA A 97 0.51 5.74 12.02
N PHE A 98 1.79 5.39 11.90
CA PHE A 98 2.39 4.29 12.65
C PHE A 98 2.28 4.50 14.17
N ALA A 99 2.71 5.66 14.67
CA ALA A 99 2.65 5.98 16.10
C ALA A 99 1.21 5.93 16.64
N LYS A 100 0.23 6.41 15.85
CA LYS A 100 -1.18 6.45 16.26
C LYS A 100 -1.86 5.08 16.26
N ALA A 101 -1.65 4.27 15.21
CA ALA A 101 -2.43 3.06 14.96
C ALA A 101 -1.69 1.76 15.32
N CYS A 102 -0.39 1.69 15.04
CA CYS A 102 0.39 0.45 15.20
C CYS A 102 1.14 0.40 16.53
N GLU A 103 1.75 1.52 16.96
CA GLU A 103 2.53 1.57 18.21
C GLU A 103 1.63 1.53 19.46
N ARG A 104 0.50 2.25 19.42
CA ARG A 104 -0.47 2.31 20.53
C ARG A 104 -1.31 1.03 20.68
N GLY A 105 -1.45 0.25 19.61
CA GLY A 105 -2.26 -0.97 19.51
C GLY A 105 -1.66 -2.22 20.18
N GLY A 106 -0.43 -2.17 20.68
CA GLY A 106 0.03 -3.10 21.72
C GLY A 106 0.97 -4.25 21.34
N HIS A 107 1.64 -4.26 20.18
CA HIS A 107 2.37 -5.48 19.77
C HIS A 107 3.87 -5.42 19.50
N THR A 108 4.58 -4.30 19.64
CA THR A 108 6.05 -4.19 19.90
C THR A 108 6.48 -2.72 19.71
N ARG A 109 7.30 -2.17 20.62
CA ARG A 109 7.98 -0.88 20.38
C ARG A 109 9.12 -1.09 19.39
N LEU A 110 9.14 -0.31 18.32
CA LEU A 110 10.31 -0.22 17.46
C LEU A 110 11.25 0.83 18.00
N ASP A 111 12.51 0.45 18.15
CA ASP A 111 13.55 1.40 18.52
C ASP A 111 13.75 2.42 17.39
N ARG A 112 13.86 3.68 17.81
CA ARG A 112 14.03 4.84 16.94
C ARG A 112 15.52 4.95 16.55
N PRO A 113 15.84 5.43 15.34
CA PRO A 113 14.94 6.03 14.35
C PRO A 113 14.19 5.01 13.48
N LEU A 114 12.95 5.35 13.12
CA LEU A 114 12.19 4.63 12.10
C LEU A 114 12.62 5.13 10.72
N THR A 115 12.97 4.20 9.84
CA THR A 115 13.19 4.45 8.42
C THR A 115 11.97 3.95 7.65
N ILE A 116 11.33 4.83 6.89
CA ILE A 116 10.20 4.46 6.02
C ILE A 116 10.77 4.11 4.66
N ILE A 117 10.56 2.88 4.23
CA ILE A 117 11.08 2.35 2.96
C ILE A 117 10.05 2.56 1.86
N TRP A 118 8.78 2.37 2.20
CA TRP A 118 7.66 2.54 1.27
C TRP A 118 6.40 2.83 2.06
N ALA A 119 5.57 3.76 1.60
CA ALA A 119 4.29 4.07 2.22
C ALA A 119 3.30 4.59 1.18
N ARG A 120 2.11 3.99 1.12
CA ARG A 120 1.07 4.37 0.15
C ARG A 120 -0.30 4.40 0.80
N ARG A 121 -1.16 5.32 0.36
CA ARG A 121 -2.59 5.26 0.63
C ARG A 121 -3.19 4.17 -0.24
N VAL A 122 -3.87 3.22 0.38
CA VAL A 122 -4.62 2.18 -0.30
C VAL A 122 -6.11 2.30 0.04
N PRO A 123 -7.01 1.82 -0.82
CA PRO A 123 -8.42 1.73 -0.48
C PRO A 123 -8.64 0.97 0.84
N GLY A 124 -9.60 1.37 1.67
CA GLY A 124 -9.86 0.76 2.98
C GLY A 124 -10.87 -0.39 2.94
N ALA A 125 -11.06 -1.12 4.05
CA ALA A 125 -12.08 -2.20 4.11
C ALA A 125 -13.47 -1.70 3.66
N ASN A 126 -13.86 -0.52 4.11
CA ASN A 126 -14.96 0.25 3.52
C ASN A 126 -14.43 1.05 2.31
N PRO A 127 -15.08 1.01 1.12
CA PRO A 127 -14.68 1.82 -0.04
C PRO A 127 -14.58 3.33 0.20
N ARG A 128 -15.24 3.85 1.23
CA ARG A 128 -15.17 5.27 1.62
C ARG A 128 -13.95 5.61 2.47
N ASN A 129 -13.27 4.60 2.99
CA ASN A 129 -12.08 4.78 3.80
C ASN A 129 -10.83 4.54 2.96
N THR A 130 -9.73 5.14 3.36
CA THR A 130 -8.38 4.83 2.88
C THR A 130 -7.58 4.32 4.07
N ASP A 131 -6.68 3.38 3.82
CA ASP A 131 -5.70 2.89 4.79
C ASP A 131 -4.29 3.33 4.36
N VAL A 132 -3.32 3.34 5.28
CA VAL A 132 -1.91 3.60 4.94
C VAL A 132 -1.12 2.31 5.07
N LEU A 133 -0.74 1.73 3.93
CA LEU A 133 0.14 0.58 3.91
C LEU A 133 1.58 1.06 3.90
N MET A 134 2.42 0.52 4.79
CA MET A 134 3.80 0.95 4.87
C MET A 134 4.78 -0.19 5.20
N ILE A 135 6.02 0.04 4.80
CA ILE A 135 7.18 -0.83 4.99
C ILE A 135 8.19 0.06 5.72
N LEU A 136 8.58 -0.35 6.91
CA LEU A 136 9.46 0.43 7.77
C LEU A 136 10.55 -0.42 8.43
N LYS A 137 11.59 0.24 8.92
CA LYS A 137 12.74 -0.40 9.55
C LYS A 137 13.12 0.40 10.79
N GLY A 138 13.21 -0.27 11.95
CA GLY A 138 13.71 0.33 13.20
C GLY A 138 15.19 -0.01 13.44
N SER A 139 15.78 0.62 14.45
CA SER A 139 17.16 0.33 14.87
C SER A 139 17.22 -1.01 15.61
N GLY A 140 17.57 -2.10 14.91
CA GLY A 140 17.74 -3.44 15.50
C GLY A 140 16.71 -4.48 15.04
N ALA A 141 15.58 -4.04 14.47
CA ALA A 141 14.61 -4.93 13.82
C ALA A 141 14.01 -4.25 12.57
N SER A 142 13.99 -4.99 11.45
CA SER A 142 13.14 -4.64 10.30
C SER A 142 11.75 -5.25 10.51
N GLY A 143 10.71 -4.71 9.90
CA GLY A 143 9.40 -5.35 9.89
C GLY A 143 8.31 -4.60 9.15
N LEU A 144 7.21 -5.30 8.90
CA LEU A 144 6.13 -4.80 8.10
C LEU A 144 5.02 -4.25 8.98
N ALA A 145 4.59 -3.02 8.71
CA ALA A 145 3.50 -2.38 9.43
C ALA A 145 2.33 -2.11 8.49
N THR A 146 1.23 -2.80 8.72
CA THR A 146 -0.07 -2.52 8.10
C THR A 146 -0.86 -1.61 9.02
N CYS A 147 -0.65 -0.29 8.91
CA CYS A 147 -1.33 0.69 9.76
C CYS A 147 -2.58 1.24 9.08
N LEU A 148 -3.75 0.74 9.46
CA LEU A 148 -5.02 1.25 8.97
C LEU A 148 -5.31 2.57 9.70
N ALA A 149 -4.90 3.69 9.09
CA ALA A 149 -5.30 5.02 9.49
C ALA A 149 -6.47 5.47 8.60
N PRO A 150 -7.56 6.07 9.13
CA PRO A 150 -7.68 6.59 10.49
C PRO A 150 -8.29 5.61 11.51
N SER A 151 -8.69 4.40 11.10
CA SER A 151 -9.42 3.45 11.95
C SER A 151 -8.66 3.01 13.20
N GLY A 152 -7.33 3.16 13.21
CA GLY A 152 -6.48 2.84 14.35
C GLY A 152 -6.16 1.34 14.47
N ALA A 153 -6.70 0.51 13.58
CA ALA A 153 -6.35 -0.89 13.48
C ALA A 153 -4.96 -1.00 12.82
N GLY A 154 -4.06 -1.77 13.41
CA GLY A 154 -2.70 -1.89 12.93
C GLY A 154 -2.18 -3.30 13.11
N GLY A 155 -1.58 -3.86 12.07
CA GLY A 155 -0.80 -5.08 12.14
C GLY A 155 0.68 -4.74 12.10
N TRP A 156 1.47 -5.45 12.90
CA TRP A 156 2.92 -5.42 12.82
C TRP A 156 3.46 -6.83 12.78
N GLU A 157 4.38 -7.10 11.86
CA GLU A 157 5.14 -8.35 11.81
C GLU A 157 6.59 -8.08 12.24
N LYS A 158 6.95 -8.56 13.44
CA LYS A 158 8.32 -8.52 13.96
C LYS A 158 9.11 -9.65 13.30
N TYR A 159 10.25 -9.31 12.68
CA TYR A 159 11.07 -10.24 11.88
C TYR A 159 10.36 -10.69 10.59
N PRO A 160 10.19 -9.78 9.62
CA PRO A 160 9.54 -10.09 8.37
C PRO A 160 10.33 -11.20 7.68
N SER A 161 9.62 -12.08 6.97
CA SER A 161 10.29 -13.15 6.23
C SER A 161 11.46 -12.60 5.38
N PRO A 162 12.55 -13.38 5.17
CA PRO A 162 13.69 -12.94 4.35
C PRO A 162 13.30 -12.41 2.95
N ARG A 163 12.12 -12.79 2.45
CA ARG A 163 11.51 -12.33 1.19
C ARG A 163 11.31 -10.81 1.11
N TRP A 164 11.45 -10.11 2.23
CA TRP A 164 11.41 -8.64 2.28
C TRP A 164 12.60 -7.97 1.62
N VAL A 165 13.79 -8.51 1.85
CA VAL A 165 15.06 -7.96 1.36
C VAL A 165 15.55 -8.70 0.13
N THR A 166 15.19 -9.97 0.00
CA THR A 166 15.54 -10.79 -1.16
C THR A 166 14.60 -10.47 -2.31
N LEU A 167 15.16 -10.08 -3.44
CA LEU A 167 14.39 -9.94 -4.68
C LEU A 167 13.83 -11.31 -5.10
N PRO A 168 12.60 -11.37 -5.64
CA PRO A 168 12.08 -12.61 -6.21
C PRO A 168 13.02 -13.11 -7.31
N THR A 169 13.17 -14.43 -7.41
CA THR A 169 13.93 -15.06 -8.50
C THR A 169 13.26 -14.82 -9.86
N GLN A 170 13.97 -15.14 -10.95
CA GLN A 170 13.43 -14.90 -12.28
C GLN A 170 12.10 -15.62 -12.55
N ASN A 171 11.95 -16.83 -12.01
CA ASN A 171 10.75 -17.66 -12.18
C ASN A 171 9.62 -17.24 -11.22
N GLU A 172 9.95 -16.59 -10.10
CA GLU A 172 8.94 -16.13 -9.14
C GLU A 172 8.29 -14.82 -9.59
N GLY A 173 9.08 -13.84 -10.04
CA GLY A 173 8.64 -12.50 -10.47
C GLY A 173 8.05 -11.60 -9.36
N LEU A 174 7.28 -12.19 -8.44
CA LEU A 174 6.66 -11.59 -7.26
C LEU A 174 6.91 -12.47 -6.02
N ALA A 175 7.21 -11.86 -4.89
CA ALA A 175 7.28 -12.55 -3.59
C ALA A 175 6.28 -11.92 -2.62
N GLY A 176 5.34 -12.72 -2.10
CA GLY A 176 4.33 -12.23 -1.16
C GLY A 176 4.95 -11.77 0.15
N LEU A 177 4.61 -10.55 0.58
CA LEU A 177 5.11 -9.95 1.83
C LEU A 177 4.06 -10.00 2.94
N THR A 178 2.84 -9.58 2.62
CA THR A 178 1.72 -9.59 3.56
C THR A 178 0.41 -9.59 2.79
N SER A 179 -0.67 -9.97 3.46
CA SER A 179 -2.02 -9.94 2.90
C SER A 179 -3.02 -9.59 3.98
N GLY A 180 -4.18 -9.10 3.56
CA GLY A 180 -5.31 -8.90 4.44
C GLY A 180 -6.59 -9.20 3.71
N SER A 181 -7.62 -9.54 4.47
CA SER A 181 -8.94 -9.79 3.95
C SER A 181 -9.98 -9.24 4.91
N SER A 182 -11.12 -8.82 4.36
CA SER A 182 -12.22 -8.26 5.13
C SER A 182 -13.53 -8.53 4.41
N SER A 183 -14.58 -8.81 5.17
CA SER A 183 -15.94 -8.90 4.65
C SER A 183 -16.85 -7.94 5.38
N LEU A 184 -17.67 -7.23 4.60
CA LEU A 184 -18.81 -6.49 5.09
C LEU A 184 -20.04 -7.38 4.96
N SER A 185 -20.84 -7.41 6.02
CA SER A 185 -22.10 -8.16 6.06
C SER A 185 -23.25 -7.37 5.38
N ALA A 186 -24.46 -7.94 5.42
CA ALA A 186 -25.68 -7.31 4.96
C ALA A 186 -25.84 -5.85 5.44
N PRO A 187 -26.54 -4.97 4.69
CA PRO A 187 -27.37 -5.28 3.50
C PRO A 187 -26.62 -5.27 2.17
N LYS A 188 -25.37 -4.81 2.13
CA LYS A 188 -24.54 -4.76 0.91
C LYS A 188 -23.26 -5.55 1.15
N PRO A 189 -23.33 -6.89 1.03
CA PRO A 189 -22.18 -7.71 1.30
C PRO A 189 -21.05 -7.38 0.33
N ALA A 190 -19.86 -7.19 0.86
CA ALA A 190 -18.68 -6.96 0.06
C ALA A 190 -17.51 -7.69 0.70
N SER A 191 -16.83 -8.51 -0.08
CA SER A 191 -15.61 -9.16 0.34
C SER A 191 -14.42 -8.52 -0.36
N ARG A 192 -13.36 -8.35 0.40
CA ARG A 192 -12.10 -7.77 -0.04
C ARG A 192 -10.97 -8.70 0.36
N MET A 193 -10.03 -8.89 -0.56
CA MET A 193 -8.75 -9.51 -0.27
C MET A 193 -7.66 -8.76 -1.01
N TRP A 194 -6.60 -8.41 -0.31
CA TRP A 194 -5.48 -7.69 -0.86
C TRP A 194 -4.16 -8.36 -0.47
N LYS A 195 -3.13 -8.16 -1.29
CA LYS A 195 -1.79 -8.71 -1.06
C LYS A 195 -0.73 -7.72 -1.54
N LEU A 196 0.31 -7.57 -0.73
CA LEU A 196 1.51 -6.79 -1.04
C LEU A 196 2.64 -7.74 -1.39
N TYR A 197 3.37 -7.41 -2.45
CA TYR A 197 4.47 -8.21 -2.98
C TYR A 197 5.73 -7.36 -3.08
N ARG A 198 6.89 -8.01 -2.92
CA ARG A 198 8.14 -7.54 -3.53
C ARG A 198 8.08 -7.91 -5.01
N ALA A 199 8.36 -6.97 -5.88
CA ALA A 199 8.34 -7.17 -7.32
C ALA A 199 9.74 -7.08 -7.91
N ARG A 200 10.02 -7.89 -8.92
CA ARG A 200 11.23 -7.73 -9.72
C ARG A 200 11.17 -6.42 -10.53
N PRO A 201 12.32 -5.81 -10.88
CA PRO A 201 12.36 -4.54 -11.59
C PRO A 201 11.65 -4.53 -12.95
N GLU A 202 11.60 -5.68 -13.65
CA GLU A 202 10.93 -5.76 -14.94
C GLU A 202 9.41 -5.90 -14.85
N VAL A 203 8.84 -6.14 -13.66
CA VAL A 203 7.39 -6.12 -13.46
C VAL A 203 6.92 -4.66 -13.51
N ALA A 204 6.12 -4.32 -14.51
CA ALA A 204 5.55 -2.98 -14.67
C ALA A 204 4.06 -2.92 -14.28
N ARG A 205 3.37 -4.06 -14.31
CA ARG A 205 1.94 -4.14 -14.01
C ARG A 205 1.61 -5.48 -13.39
N VAL A 206 0.67 -5.48 -12.46
CA VAL A 206 0.06 -6.70 -11.93
C VAL A 206 -1.44 -6.64 -12.07
N GLU A 207 -2.05 -7.80 -12.22
CA GLU A 207 -3.49 -7.96 -12.12
C GLU A 207 -3.79 -9.14 -11.22
N SER A 208 -4.92 -9.08 -10.53
CA SER A 208 -5.36 -10.14 -9.64
C SER A 208 -6.84 -10.41 -9.79
N ARG A 209 -7.27 -11.62 -9.43
CA ARG A 209 -8.68 -11.99 -9.32
C ARG A 209 -8.90 -12.95 -8.16
N LEU A 210 -10.15 -13.05 -7.73
CA LEU A 210 -10.58 -14.03 -6.75
C LEU A 210 -11.17 -15.24 -7.46
N VAL A 211 -10.89 -16.42 -6.92
CA VAL A 211 -11.44 -17.70 -7.38
C VAL A 211 -12.09 -18.39 -6.19
N TRP A 212 -13.37 -18.73 -6.30
CA TRP A 212 -14.14 -19.40 -5.26
C TRP A 212 -15.25 -20.25 -5.86
N LYS A 213 -15.44 -21.49 -5.38
CA LYS A 213 -16.54 -22.39 -5.78
C LYS A 213 -16.79 -22.46 -7.30
N GLY A 214 -15.73 -22.64 -8.10
CA GLY A 214 -15.83 -22.68 -9.56
C GLY A 214 -16.16 -21.34 -10.25
N THR A 215 -16.33 -20.27 -9.46
CA THR A 215 -16.55 -18.90 -9.93
C THR A 215 -15.25 -18.11 -9.86
N THR A 216 -15.13 -17.10 -10.73
CA THR A 216 -14.00 -16.16 -10.71
C THR A 216 -14.51 -14.73 -10.77
N SER A 217 -13.81 -13.80 -10.12
CA SER A 217 -14.01 -12.38 -10.36
C SER A 217 -13.34 -11.97 -11.67
N PRO A 218 -13.74 -10.82 -12.26
CA PRO A 218 -12.91 -10.16 -13.27
C PRO A 218 -11.49 -9.92 -12.75
N TRP A 219 -10.53 -9.86 -13.69
CA TRP A 219 -9.20 -9.35 -13.39
C TRP A 219 -9.29 -7.88 -13.01
N GLN A 220 -8.68 -7.54 -11.88
CA GLN A 220 -8.58 -6.18 -11.37
C GLN A 220 -7.11 -5.77 -11.44
N GLN A 221 -6.88 -4.58 -11.97
CA GLN A 221 -5.54 -4.02 -12.06
C GLN A 221 -5.05 -3.65 -10.67
N GLY A 222 -3.85 -4.15 -10.33
CA GLY A 222 -3.10 -3.70 -9.17
C GLY A 222 -2.10 -2.61 -9.54
N TYR A 223 -1.26 -2.28 -8.57
CA TYR A 223 -0.29 -1.20 -8.68
C TYR A 223 1.12 -1.74 -8.54
N VAL A 224 2.08 -1.15 -9.25
CA VAL A 224 3.50 -1.49 -9.13
C VAL A 224 4.28 -0.20 -9.00
N ASP A 225 5.11 -0.11 -7.97
CA ASP A 225 5.89 1.09 -7.68
C ASP A 225 7.07 0.75 -6.76
N SER A 226 8.25 1.31 -7.07
CA SER A 226 9.45 1.25 -6.23
C SER A 226 9.86 -0.19 -5.83
N GLY A 227 9.65 -1.15 -6.73
CA GLY A 227 9.94 -2.58 -6.49
C GLY A 227 8.93 -3.28 -5.59
N TYR A 228 7.73 -2.72 -5.43
CA TYR A 228 6.62 -3.34 -4.72
C TYR A 228 5.39 -3.41 -5.63
N ALA A 229 4.58 -4.44 -5.47
CA ALA A 229 3.30 -4.56 -6.15
C ALA A 229 2.16 -4.76 -5.15
N TYR A 230 1.03 -4.09 -5.38
CA TYR A 230 -0.15 -4.14 -4.56
C TYR A 230 -1.35 -4.60 -5.37
N ALA A 231 -1.95 -5.71 -4.96
CA ALA A 231 -3.15 -6.27 -5.56
C ALA A 231 -4.32 -6.13 -4.57
N ASP A 232 -5.41 -5.49 -4.95
CA ASP A 232 -6.64 -5.36 -4.15
C ASP A 232 -7.81 -5.89 -4.96
N ASN A 233 -8.45 -6.94 -4.47
CA ASN A 233 -9.63 -7.50 -5.08
C ASN A 233 -10.87 -7.24 -4.23
N ARG A 234 -11.90 -6.67 -4.85
CA ARG A 234 -13.21 -6.44 -4.24
C ARG A 234 -14.31 -7.10 -5.04
N VAL A 235 -15.21 -7.78 -4.34
CA VAL A 235 -16.42 -8.38 -4.91
C VAL A 235 -17.64 -8.02 -4.07
N ASN A 236 -18.75 -7.67 -4.71
CA ASN A 236 -20.01 -7.30 -4.05
C ASN A 236 -20.86 -8.53 -3.70
N VAL A 237 -20.20 -9.56 -3.17
CA VAL A 237 -20.82 -10.82 -2.72
C VAL A 237 -20.14 -11.25 -1.42
N ALA A 238 -20.91 -11.89 -0.53
CA ALA A 238 -20.34 -12.51 0.65
C ALA A 238 -19.64 -13.80 0.24
N VAL A 239 -18.32 -13.83 0.30
CA VAL A 239 -17.54 -15.05 0.12
C VAL A 239 -16.82 -15.44 1.41
N SER A 240 -16.75 -16.74 1.68
CA SER A 240 -15.95 -17.27 2.77
C SER A 240 -14.47 -17.14 2.40
N LEU A 241 -13.81 -16.10 2.90
CA LEU A 241 -12.44 -15.74 2.55
C LEU A 241 -11.41 -16.84 2.87
N SER A 242 -11.72 -17.78 3.77
CA SER A 242 -10.88 -18.96 4.04
C SER A 242 -10.87 -19.98 2.90
N THR A 243 -11.82 -19.90 1.97
CA THR A 243 -11.97 -20.80 0.81
C THR A 243 -11.68 -20.11 -0.53
N VAL A 244 -11.34 -18.82 -0.49
CA VAL A 244 -11.07 -18.01 -1.69
C VAL A 244 -9.58 -18.08 -1.99
N ARG A 245 -9.24 -18.35 -3.24
CA ARG A 245 -7.87 -18.20 -3.75
C ARG A 245 -7.74 -16.88 -4.48
N GLN A 246 -6.66 -16.13 -4.22
CA GLN A 246 -6.26 -15.03 -5.08
C GLN A 246 -5.34 -15.57 -6.18
N GLU A 247 -5.69 -15.34 -7.43
CA GLU A 247 -4.79 -15.53 -8.57
C GLU A 247 -4.18 -14.19 -8.97
N VAL A 248 -2.92 -14.20 -9.35
CA VAL A 248 -2.19 -13.01 -9.79
C VAL A 248 -1.48 -13.31 -11.09
N ARG A 249 -1.31 -12.28 -11.91
CA ARG A 249 -0.45 -12.27 -13.09
C ARG A 249 0.34 -10.97 -13.15
N ALA A 250 1.56 -11.06 -13.64
CA ALA A 250 2.48 -9.95 -13.76
C ALA A 250 2.83 -9.71 -15.23
N TYR A 251 3.07 -8.46 -15.58
CA TYR A 251 3.40 -8.02 -16.92
C TYR A 251 4.62 -7.12 -16.91
N ASP A 252 5.41 -7.19 -17.97
CA ASP A 252 6.46 -6.22 -18.22
C ASP A 252 5.91 -4.90 -18.81
N ALA A 253 6.82 -3.95 -19.04
CA ALA A 253 6.49 -2.64 -19.60
C ALA A 253 5.93 -2.71 -21.03
N GLN A 254 6.17 -3.80 -21.75
CA GLN A 254 5.64 -4.04 -23.09
C GLN A 254 4.28 -4.78 -23.05
N GLY A 255 3.76 -5.07 -21.86
CA GLY A 255 2.50 -5.78 -21.67
C GLY A 255 2.61 -7.28 -21.87
N ARG A 256 3.82 -7.85 -21.96
CA ARG A 256 4.02 -9.30 -22.07
C ARG A 256 3.85 -9.94 -20.70
N LEU A 257 3.19 -11.10 -20.68
CA LEU A 257 2.97 -11.87 -19.47
C LEU A 257 4.31 -12.44 -18.97
N LEU A 258 4.62 -12.19 -17.70
CA LEU A 258 5.79 -12.75 -17.05
C LEU A 258 5.43 -14.09 -16.41
N PRO A 259 6.28 -15.14 -16.54
CA PRO A 259 6.12 -16.37 -15.79
C PRO A 259 6.29 -16.05 -14.31
N ILE A 260 5.26 -16.35 -13.51
CA ILE A 260 5.34 -16.23 -12.06
C ILE A 260 4.93 -17.55 -11.42
N GLU A 261 5.84 -18.14 -10.65
CA GLU A 261 5.56 -19.27 -9.77
C GLU A 261 5.12 -18.72 -8.40
N PRO A 262 3.82 -18.79 -8.06
CA PRO A 262 3.38 -18.39 -6.73
C PRO A 262 3.93 -19.38 -5.68
N LYS A 263 4.75 -18.87 -4.74
CA LYS A 263 5.23 -19.59 -3.55
C LYS A 263 4.65 -19.07 -2.23
#